data_AF-A0A7Z8JZ87-F1
#
_entry.id   AF-A0A7Z8JZ87-F1
#
_cell.length_a   1.000
_cell.length_b   1.000
_cell.length_c   1.000
_cell.angle_alpha   90.00
_cell.angle_beta   90.00
_cell.angle_gamma   90.00
#
_symmetry.space_group_name_H-M   'P 1'
#
loop_
_entity.id
_entity.type
_entity.pdbx_description
1 polymer ?
#
loop_
_entity_poly.entity_id
_entity_poly.type
_entity_poly.pdbx_seq_one_letter_code
_entity_poly.pdbx_strand_id
1 'polypeptide(L)'
;MDEVLAAVLGPGARTTGVLAGAGGATVRAVTGPGGERLVAKSAPVGSAPDLLRAARAQEAARRAGVPVPRTVAARVVGGTQVHVTEHVPGRRWSAVHPGAGDASRRVVLGALADVL
;
A
#
# COMPACT_ATOMS: atom_id res chain seq x y z
N MET A 1 8.76 12.41 7.94
CA MET A 1 8.09 11.64 6.87
C MET A 1 8.58 12.06 5.50
N ASP A 2 8.63 13.35 5.18
CA ASP A 2 9.24 13.81 3.92
C ASP A 2 10.71 13.40 3.80
N GLU A 3 11.45 13.39 4.91
CA GLU A 3 12.81 12.82 4.97
C GLU A 3 12.84 11.32 4.67
N VAL A 4 11.83 10.56 5.10
CA VAL A 4 11.72 9.12 4.83
C VAL A 4 11.45 8.88 3.35
N LEU A 5 10.53 9.65 2.75
CA LEU A 5 10.26 9.58 1.33
C LEU A 5 11.44 10.06 0.49
N ALA A 6 12.10 11.16 0.89
CA ALA A 6 13.29 11.68 0.23
C ALA A 6 14.47 10.70 0.33
N ALA A 7 14.63 10.02 1.47
CA ALA A 7 15.61 8.95 1.58
C ALA A 7 15.28 7.84 0.57
N VAL A 8 14.01 7.41 0.49
CA VAL A 8 13.56 6.26 -0.32
C VAL A 8 13.55 6.53 -1.82
N LEU A 9 13.13 7.72 -2.23
CA LEU A 9 12.88 8.08 -3.64
C LEU A 9 13.84 9.12 -4.17
N GLY A 10 14.65 9.76 -3.31
CA GLY A 10 15.45 10.93 -3.65
C GLY A 10 14.72 12.25 -3.38
N PRO A 11 15.47 13.38 -3.39
CA PRO A 11 14.88 14.70 -3.21
C PRO A 11 13.87 15.04 -4.32
N GLY A 12 12.86 15.85 -4.00
CA GLY A 12 11.85 16.30 -4.97
C GLY A 12 10.58 15.45 -5.06
N ALA A 13 10.53 14.30 -4.37
CA ALA A 13 9.29 13.55 -4.19
C ALA A 13 8.28 14.35 -3.35
N ARG A 14 7.01 14.37 -3.77
CA ARG A 14 5.93 15.13 -3.11
C ARG A 14 4.73 14.26 -2.83
N THR A 15 4.10 14.45 -1.67
CA THR A 15 2.86 13.76 -1.32
C THR A 15 1.65 14.58 -1.76
N THR A 16 0.62 13.93 -2.29
CA THR A 16 -0.61 14.58 -2.77
C THR A 16 -1.86 14.12 -2.03
N GLY A 17 -1.74 13.12 -1.16
CA GLY A 17 -2.82 12.63 -0.30
C GLY A 17 -2.31 11.60 0.70
N VAL A 18 -3.06 11.42 1.79
CA VAL A 18 -2.76 10.45 2.84
C VAL A 18 -4.02 9.72 3.28
N LEU A 19 -3.89 8.42 3.49
CA LEU A 19 -4.90 7.56 4.09
C LEU A 19 -4.30 6.91 5.33
N ALA A 20 -4.99 7.02 6.45
CA ALA A 20 -4.63 6.33 7.68
C ALA A 20 -5.01 4.85 7.57
N GLY A 21 -4.13 3.98 8.08
CA GLY A 21 -4.36 2.55 8.27
C GLY A 21 -4.27 2.17 9.74
N ALA A 22 -4.50 0.89 10.03
CA ALA A 22 -4.35 0.34 11.37
C ALA A 22 -2.88 0.32 11.83
N GLY A 23 -2.64 0.32 13.14
CA GLY A 23 -1.30 0.14 13.72
C GLY A 23 -0.31 1.25 13.36
N GLY A 24 -0.78 2.47 13.13
CA GLY A 24 0.06 3.59 12.70
C GLY A 24 0.51 3.51 11.23
N ALA A 25 -0.06 2.59 10.44
CA ALA A 25 0.22 2.52 9.01
C ALA A 25 -0.37 3.73 8.27
N THR A 26 0.29 4.15 7.19
CA THR A 26 -0.26 5.15 6.27
C THR A 26 -0.02 4.76 4.82
N VAL A 27 -0.93 5.16 3.94
CA VAL A 27 -0.78 5.06 2.48
C VAL A 27 -0.82 6.45 1.90
N ARG A 28 0.11 6.78 1.00
CA ARG A 28 0.25 8.09 0.40
C ARG A 28 0.33 7.99 -1.10
N ALA A 29 -0.36 8.91 -1.78
CA ALA A 29 -0.10 9.17 -3.19
C ALA A 29 1.14 10.06 -3.29
N VAL A 30 2.10 9.66 -4.12
CA VAL A 30 3.40 10.34 -4.27
C VAL A 30 3.63 10.65 -5.74
N THR A 31 4.07 11.87 -6.02
CA THR A 31 4.73 12.22 -7.27
C THR A 31 6.23 12.10 -7.04
N GLY A 32 6.89 11.18 -7.75
CA GLY A 32 8.33 10.98 -7.64
C GLY A 32 9.13 12.13 -8.28
N PRO A 33 10.46 12.14 -8.11
CA PRO A 33 11.32 13.23 -8.58
C PRO A 33 11.25 13.45 -10.10
N GLY A 34 11.00 12.38 -10.88
CA GLY A 34 10.84 12.42 -12.33
C GLY A 34 9.40 12.73 -12.79
N GLY A 35 8.48 13.02 -11.86
CA GLY A 35 7.07 13.26 -12.15
C GLY A 35 6.20 12.00 -12.22
N GLU A 36 6.78 10.82 -11.98
CA GLU A 36 6.06 9.56 -11.96
C GLU A 36 5.05 9.46 -10.82
N ARG A 37 3.92 8.79 -11.05
CA ARG A 37 2.90 8.57 -10.01
C ARG A 37 3.19 7.27 -9.26
N LEU A 38 3.29 7.37 -7.95
CA LEU A 38 3.66 6.30 -7.04
C LEU A 38 2.66 6.19 -5.88
N VAL A 39 2.69 5.05 -5.21
CA VAL A 39 1.99 4.83 -3.95
C VAL A 39 3.01 4.39 -2.91
N ALA A 40 3.13 5.16 -1.83
CA ALA A 40 4.01 4.84 -0.72
C ALA A 40 3.20 4.37 0.49
N LYS A 41 3.53 3.20 1.01
CA LYS A 41 2.99 2.64 2.26
C LYS A 41 4.06 2.73 3.32
N SER A 42 3.68 3.14 4.53
CA SER A 42 4.59 3.19 5.67
C SER A 42 3.94 2.60 6.93
N ALA A 43 4.73 1.95 7.78
CA ALA A 43 4.28 1.45 9.09
C ALA A 43 5.47 1.36 10.05
N PRO A 44 5.29 1.52 11.38
CA PRO A 44 6.35 1.27 12.34
C PRO A 44 6.89 -0.17 12.23
N VAL A 45 8.19 -0.36 12.48
CA VAL A 45 8.75 -1.73 12.64
C VAL A 45 8.08 -2.42 13.83
N GLY A 46 7.80 -3.72 13.69
CA GLY A 46 7.14 -4.52 14.73
C GLY A 46 5.62 -4.33 14.84
N SER A 47 5.04 -3.36 14.13
CA SER A 47 3.59 -3.19 14.04
C SER A 47 3.02 -3.90 12.81
N ALA A 48 1.81 -4.44 12.93
CA ALA A 48 1.05 -4.89 11.76
C ALA A 48 0.49 -3.66 11.02
N PRO A 49 0.56 -3.62 9.67
CA PRO A 49 1.00 -4.68 8.76
C PRO A 49 2.53 -4.73 8.53
N ASP A 50 3.06 -5.95 8.29
CA ASP A 50 4.43 -6.15 7.81
C ASP A 50 4.54 -5.81 6.31
N LEU A 51 5.05 -4.62 6.02
CA LEU A 51 5.13 -4.09 4.67
C LEU A 51 6.25 -4.74 3.85
N LEU A 52 7.32 -5.23 4.49
CA LEU A 52 8.40 -5.89 3.78
C LEU A 52 7.99 -7.31 3.34
N ARG A 53 7.21 -8.01 4.16
CA ARG A 53 6.56 -9.26 3.75
C ARG A 53 5.60 -9.02 2.59
N ALA A 54 4.80 -7.96 2.65
CA ALA A 54 3.91 -7.60 1.56
C ALA A 54 4.67 -7.31 0.25
N ALA A 55 5.80 -6.58 0.33
CA ALA A 55 6.66 -6.30 -0.83
C ALA A 55 7.23 -7.59 -1.45
N ARG A 56 7.70 -8.53 -0.63
CA ARG A 56 8.18 -9.84 -1.08
C ARG A 56 7.09 -10.66 -1.76
N ALA A 57 5.89 -10.70 -1.16
CA ALA A 57 4.74 -11.40 -1.73
C ALA A 57 4.32 -10.80 -3.09
N GLN A 58 4.30 -9.47 -3.19
CA GLN A 58 3.99 -8.78 -4.43
C GLN A 58 5.03 -9.07 -5.53
N GLU A 59 6.31 -9.07 -5.20
CA GLU A 59 7.35 -9.41 -6.17
C GLU A 59 7.27 -10.88 -6.63
N ALA A 60 6.95 -11.80 -5.72
CA ALA A 60 6.69 -13.20 -6.08
C ALA A 60 5.48 -13.33 -7.03
N ALA A 61 4.38 -12.63 -6.74
CA ALA A 61 3.20 -12.61 -7.61
C ALA A 61 3.52 -12.05 -9.00
N ARG A 62 4.31 -10.97 -9.07
CA ARG A 62 4.77 -10.38 -10.34
C ARG A 62 5.58 -11.38 -11.17
N ARG A 63 6.51 -12.12 -10.54
CA ARG A 63 7.32 -13.15 -11.21
C ARG A 63 6.47 -14.31 -11.72
N ALA A 64 5.34 -14.58 -11.07
CA ALA A 64 4.36 -15.56 -11.51
C ALA A 64 3.41 -15.04 -12.61
N GLY A 65 3.60 -13.82 -13.12
CA GLY A 65 2.76 -13.23 -14.17
C GLY A 65 1.44 -12.63 -13.67
N VAL A 66 1.24 -12.52 -12.35
CA VAL A 66 0.05 -11.85 -11.79
C VAL A 66 0.17 -10.35 -12.05
N PRO A 67 -0.89 -9.67 -12.55
CA PRO A 67 -0.87 -8.23 -12.81
C PRO A 67 -0.94 -7.44 -11.49
N VAL A 68 0.21 -7.30 -10.83
CA VAL A 68 0.39 -6.50 -9.62
C VAL A 68 1.32 -5.31 -9.90
N PRO A 69 1.20 -4.20 -9.14
CA PRO A 69 2.11 -3.07 -9.28
C PRO A 69 3.57 -3.51 -9.12
N ARG A 70 4.48 -2.94 -9.90
CA ARG A 70 5.92 -3.06 -9.68
C ARG A 70 6.31 -2.39 -8.36
N THR A 71 7.15 -3.08 -7.57
CA THR A 71 7.81 -2.48 -6.41
C THR A 71 8.94 -1.57 -6.87
N VAL A 72 8.92 -0.31 -6.45
CA VAL A 72 9.98 0.68 -6.69
C VAL A 72 11.01 0.65 -5.57
N ALA A 73 10.55 0.55 -4.33
CA ALA A 73 11.42 0.43 -3.16
C ALA A 73 10.72 -0.31 -2.02
N ALA A 74 11.47 -1.08 -1.23
CA ALA A 74 10.98 -1.70 -0.01
C ALA A 74 12.11 -1.84 1.02
N ARG A 75 12.05 -1.07 2.11
CA ARG A 75 13.12 -1.04 3.14
C ARG A 75 12.68 -0.37 4.44
N VAL A 76 13.53 -0.40 5.45
CA VAL A 76 13.35 0.32 6.71
C VAL A 76 14.15 1.61 6.70
N VAL A 77 13.56 2.71 7.18
CA VAL A 77 14.22 4.00 7.39
C VAL A 77 13.78 4.56 8.74
N GLY A 78 14.73 4.80 9.65
CA GLY A 78 14.44 5.40 10.96
C GLY A 78 13.34 4.67 11.76
N GLY A 79 13.38 3.33 11.81
CA GLY A 79 12.36 2.52 12.50
C GLY A 79 11.00 2.42 11.79
N THR A 80 10.88 2.95 10.58
CA THR A 80 9.67 2.87 9.75
C THR A 80 9.91 1.94 8.57
N GLN A 81 9.06 0.93 8.40
CA GLN A 81 8.98 0.12 7.19
C GLN A 81 8.34 0.96 6.07
N VAL A 82 8.89 0.92 4.87
CA VAL A 82 8.37 1.62 3.71
C VAL A 82 8.28 0.66 2.52
N HIS A 83 7.15 0.65 1.83
CA HIS A 83 6.94 -0.07 0.57
C HIS A 83 6.35 0.90 -0.46
N VAL A 84 7.11 1.19 -1.51
CA VAL A 84 6.69 2.06 -2.61
C VAL A 84 6.48 1.23 -3.86
N THR A 85 5.36 1.49 -4.54
CA THR A 85 5.01 0.86 -5.80
C THR A 85 4.67 1.91 -6.84
N GLU A 86 4.66 1.51 -8.11
CA GLU A 86 4.04 2.31 -9.15
C GLU A 86 2.54 2.48 -8.88
N HIS A 87 1.96 3.55 -9.41
CA HIS A 87 0.52 3.74 -9.45
C HIS A 87 -0.09 2.94 -10.61
N VAL A 88 -1.08 2.09 -10.30
CA VAL A 88 -1.84 1.37 -11.32
C VAL A 88 -3.06 2.18 -11.73
N PRO A 89 -3.19 2.60 -13.01
CA PRO A 89 -4.37 3.30 -13.48
C PRO A 89 -5.58 2.35 -13.51
N GLY A 90 -6.75 2.88 -13.19
CA GLY A 90 -7.99 2.12 -13.26
C GLY A 90 -9.03 2.58 -12.26
N ARG A 91 -10.12 1.81 -12.18
CA ARG A 91 -11.18 2.00 -11.18
C ARG A 91 -11.01 0.97 -10.07
N ARG A 92 -11.30 1.37 -8.83
CA ARG A 92 -11.33 0.44 -7.71
C ARG A 92 -12.40 -0.62 -7.95
N TRP A 93 -12.11 -1.87 -7.63
CA TRP A 93 -13.07 -2.98 -7.76
C TRP A 93 -14.42 -2.66 -7.11
N SER A 94 -14.40 -2.13 -5.89
CA SER A 94 -15.60 -1.73 -5.14
C SER A 94 -16.40 -0.60 -5.78
N ALA A 95 -15.77 0.24 -6.61
CA ALA A 95 -16.48 1.30 -7.33
C ALA A 95 -17.22 0.75 -8.56
N VAL A 96 -16.77 -0.37 -9.11
CA VAL A 96 -17.41 -1.06 -10.25
C VAL A 96 -18.40 -2.12 -9.76
N HIS A 97 -18.15 -2.70 -8.57
CA HIS A 97 -18.99 -3.71 -7.92
C HIS A 97 -19.38 -3.25 -6.51
N PRO A 98 -20.46 -2.46 -6.36
CA PRO A 98 -20.83 -1.84 -5.08
C PRO A 98 -21.06 -2.84 -3.93
N GLY A 99 -21.46 -4.08 -4.24
CA GLY A 99 -21.66 -5.15 -3.25
C GLY A 99 -20.38 -5.88 -2.84
N ALA A 100 -19.24 -5.63 -3.49
CA ALA A 100 -17.97 -6.32 -3.26
C ALA A 100 -16.98 -5.49 -2.42
N GLY A 101 -17.47 -4.49 -1.68
CA GLY A 101 -16.65 -3.69 -0.78
C GLY A 101 -16.36 -4.38 0.56
N ASP A 102 -15.32 -3.93 1.26
CA ASP A 102 -14.92 -4.48 2.57
C ASP A 102 -16.00 -4.35 3.65
N ALA A 103 -16.88 -3.34 3.55
CA ALA A 103 -18.02 -3.20 4.45
C ALA A 103 -19.04 -4.33 4.24
N SER A 104 -19.46 -4.55 2.99
CA SER A 104 -20.37 -5.64 2.62
C SER A 104 -19.76 -7.01 2.95
N ARG A 105 -18.46 -7.21 2.67
CA ARG A 105 -17.73 -8.42 3.07
C ARG A 105 -17.77 -8.63 4.59
N ARG A 106 -17.53 -7.60 5.40
CA ARG A 106 -17.56 -7.71 6.87
C ARG A 106 -18.96 -8.03 7.39
N VAL A 107 -20.01 -7.45 6.81
CA VAL A 107 -21.40 -7.78 7.16
C VAL A 107 -21.67 -9.26 6.90
N VAL A 108 -21.30 -9.76 5.70
CA VAL A 108 -21.49 -11.18 5.35
C VAL A 108 -20.68 -12.09 6.28
N LEU A 109 -19.40 -11.78 6.54
CA LEU A 109 -18.58 -12.58 7.45
C LEU A 109 -19.11 -12.58 8.88
N GLY A 110 -19.67 -11.46 9.35
CA GLY A 110 -20.34 -11.38 10.64
C GLY A 110 -21.57 -12.30 10.70
N ALA A 111 -22.46 -12.20 9.72
CA ALA A 111 -23.65 -13.05 9.65
C ALA A 111 -23.31 -14.55 9.54
N LEU A 112 -22.21 -14.90 8.86
CA LEU A 112 -21.74 -16.28 8.77
C LEU A 112 -21.13 -16.81 10.07
N ALA A 113 -20.56 -15.95 10.92
CA ALA A 113 -20.02 -16.36 12.21
C ALA A 113 -21.10 -16.82 13.19
N ASP A 114 -22.36 -16.40 12.99
CA ASP A 114 -23.50 -16.80 13.83
C ASP A 114 -24.07 -18.18 13.48
N VAL A 115 -23.62 -18.80 12.37
CA VAL A 115 -24.11 -20.10 11.86
C VAL A 115 -23.01 -21.15 11.68
N LEU A 116 -21.76 -20.83 12.06
CA LEU A 116 -20.61 -21.75 12.13
C LEU A 116 -20.23 -21.99 13.58
#